data_AF-A0A329BJR2-F1
#
_entry.id   AF-A0A329BJR2-F1
#
_cell.length_a   1.000
_cell.length_b   1.000
_cell.length_c   1.000
_cell.angle_alpha   90.00
_cell.angle_beta   90.00
_cell.angle_gamma   90.00
#
_symmetry.space_group_name_H-M   'P 1'
#
loop_
_entity.id
_entity.type
_entity.pdbx_description
1 polymer ?
#
loop_
_entity_poly.entity_id
_entity_poly.type
_entity_poly.pdbx_seq_one_letter_code
_entity_poly.pdbx_strand_id
1 'polypeptide(L)'
;MVLEELNQMIADAKLNKPASPQMDVTELCATFRTTLPVVSKWAAAGAPVNLNGQTDLFALFGWLHVHQDHPYLPSVGERLIAQWKISLNV
;
A
#
# COMPACT_ATOMS: atom_id res chain seq x y z
N MET A 1 -9.99 -5.43 33.67
CA MET A 1 -9.72 -4.55 32.52
C MET A 1 -10.76 -3.45 32.50
N VAL A 2 -10.37 -2.25 32.93
CA VAL A 2 -11.23 -1.07 33.08
C VAL A 2 -11.19 -0.28 31.76
N LEU A 3 -12.22 0.53 31.48
CA LEU A 3 -12.35 1.28 30.21
C LEU A 3 -11.13 2.17 29.91
N GLU A 4 -10.50 2.73 30.94
CA GLU A 4 -9.27 3.52 30.82
C GLU A 4 -8.06 2.70 30.37
N GLU A 5 -7.90 1.47 30.88
CA GLU A 5 -6.83 0.56 30.45
C GLU A 5 -7.01 0.16 28.98
N LEU A 6 -8.25 -0.06 28.54
CA LEU A 6 -8.56 -0.37 27.14
C LEU A 6 -8.22 0.80 26.20
N ASN A 7 -8.56 2.02 26.60
CA ASN A 7 -8.25 3.22 25.81
C ASN A 7 -6.74 3.49 25.75
N GLN A 8 -6.01 3.25 26.85
CA GLN A 8 -4.56 3.36 26.88
C GLN A 8 -3.90 2.30 25.98
N MET A 9 -4.35 1.05 26.04
CA MET A 9 -3.87 -0.02 25.14
C MET A 9 -4.15 0.30 23.66
N ILE A 10 -5.29 0.91 23.33
CA ILE A 10 -5.60 1.35 21.97
C ILE A 10 -4.68 2.50 21.54
N ALA A 11 -4.38 3.45 22.42
CA ALA A 11 -3.48 4.55 22.15
C ALA A 11 -2.04 4.06 21.92
N ASP A 12 -1.55 3.17 22.78
CA ASP A 12 -0.22 2.57 22.67
C ASP A 12 -0.12 1.69 21.41
N ALA A 13 -1.17 0.93 21.08
CA ALA A 13 -1.22 0.16 19.84
C ALA A 13 -1.23 1.04 18.59
N LYS A 14 -1.86 2.23 18.63
CA LYS A 14 -1.83 3.19 17.52
C LYS A 14 -0.45 3.84 17.36
N LEU A 15 0.22 4.15 18.47
CA LEU A 15 1.57 4.72 18.48
C LEU A 15 2.63 3.75 17.95
N ASN A 16 2.46 2.45 18.23
CA ASN A 16 3.41 1.41 17.83
C ASN A 16 3.10 0.79 16.46
N LYS A 17 2.04 1.23 15.77
CA LYS A 17 1.75 0.72 14.43
C LYS A 17 2.83 1.21 13.46
N PRO A 18 3.45 0.31 12.68
CA PRO A 18 4.35 0.74 11.62
C PRO A 18 3.59 1.68 10.67
N ALA A 19 4.13 2.88 10.49
CA ALA A 19 3.61 3.81 9.50
C ALA A 19 3.72 3.17 8.12
N SER A 20 2.66 3.30 7.31
CA SER A 20 2.71 2.80 5.94
C SER A 20 3.83 3.52 5.19
N PRO A 21 4.75 2.79 4.55
CA PRO A 21 5.73 3.41 3.69
C PRO A 21 5.01 4.20 2.60
N GLN A 22 5.54 5.38 2.27
CA GLN A 22 4.96 6.21 1.23
C GLN A 22 5.95 6.41 0.08
N MET A 23 5.43 6.40 -1.15
CA MET A 23 6.24 6.58 -2.36
C MET A 23 5.60 7.58 -3.30
N ASP A 24 6.40 8.41 -3.95
CA ASP A 24 5.94 9.21 -5.07
C ASP A 24 5.77 8.35 -6.35
N VAL A 25 5.19 8.94 -7.39
CA VAL A 25 4.92 8.21 -8.65
C VAL A 25 6.20 7.74 -9.34
N THR A 26 7.31 8.47 -9.22
CA THR A 26 8.59 8.10 -9.82
C THR A 26 9.15 6.86 -9.14
N GLU A 27 9.11 6.84 -7.80
CA GLU A 27 9.50 5.70 -6.97
C GLU A 27 8.61 4.48 -7.21
N LEU A 28 7.29 4.69 -7.37
CA LEU A 28 6.36 3.63 -7.76
C LEU A 28 6.72 3.05 -9.14
N CYS A 29 6.97 3.91 -10.14
CA CYS A 29 7.36 3.45 -11.47
C CYS A 29 8.63 2.59 -11.42
N ALA A 30 9.64 3.01 -10.65
CA ALA A 30 10.89 2.25 -10.48
C ALA A 30 10.66 0.91 -9.77
N THR A 31 9.90 0.92 -8.66
CA THR A 31 9.64 -0.25 -7.81
C THR A 31 8.87 -1.33 -8.56
N PHE A 32 7.82 -0.93 -9.28
CA PHE A 32 6.97 -1.85 -10.04
C PHE A 32 7.46 -2.08 -11.47
N ARG A 33 8.62 -1.51 -11.85
CA ARG A 33 9.20 -1.57 -13.21
C ARG A 33 8.16 -1.21 -14.28
N THR A 34 7.43 -0.14 -14.01
CA THR A 34 6.31 0.33 -14.83
C THR A 34 6.50 1.79 -15.24
N THR A 35 5.54 2.35 -15.97
CA THR A 35 5.59 3.73 -16.47
C THR A 35 4.44 4.56 -15.91
N LEU A 36 4.62 5.89 -15.89
CA LEU A 36 3.60 6.84 -15.44
C LEU A 36 2.23 6.60 -16.11
N PRO A 37 2.11 6.38 -17.42
CA PRO A 37 0.82 6.05 -18.05
C PRO A 37 0.12 4.82 -17.45
N VAL A 38 0.88 3.81 -17.00
CA VAL A 38 0.32 2.62 -16.36
C VAL A 38 -0.17 2.96 -14.94
N VAL A 39 0.63 3.70 -14.18
CA VAL A 39 0.26 4.15 -12.83
C VAL A 39 -0.99 5.06 -12.87
N SER A 40 -1.09 5.95 -13.86
CA SER A 40 -2.29 6.76 -14.10
C SER A 40 -3.53 5.92 -14.42
N LYS A 41 -3.36 4.79 -15.14
CA LYS A 41 -4.45 3.84 -15.37
C LYS A 41 -4.88 3.12 -14.10
N TRP A 42 -3.97 2.86 -13.17
CA TRP A 42 -4.34 2.31 -11.85
C TRP A 42 -5.18 3.31 -11.07
N ALA A 43 -4.75 4.58 -11.03
CA ALA A 43 -5.52 5.64 -10.38
C ALA A 43 -6.92 5.79 -11.01
N ALA A 44 -7.01 5.77 -12.34
CA ALA A 44 -8.28 5.82 -13.07
C ALA A 44 -9.19 4.60 -12.80
N ALA A 45 -8.61 3.45 -12.47
CA ALA A 45 -9.33 2.24 -12.06
C ALA A 45 -9.73 2.24 -10.58
N GLY A 46 -9.39 3.28 -9.82
CA GLY A 46 -9.73 3.41 -8.40
C GLY A 46 -8.66 2.89 -7.44
N ALA A 47 -7.44 2.62 -7.92
CA ALA A 47 -6.32 2.33 -7.03
C ALA A 47 -6.00 3.59 -6.18
N PRO A 48 -5.63 3.43 -4.89
CA PRO A 48 -5.34 4.53 -3.99
C PRO A 48 -3.95 5.13 -4.27
N VAL A 49 -3.74 5.59 -5.50
CA VAL A 49 -2.51 6.21 -5.99
C VAL A 49 -2.68 7.73 -5.98
N ASN A 50 -1.72 8.44 -5.40
CA ASN A 50 -1.64 9.89 -5.46
C ASN A 50 -0.69 10.31 -6.58
N LEU A 51 -1.24 10.79 -7.70
CA LEU A 51 -0.42 11.20 -8.86
C LEU A 51 0.39 12.48 -8.64
N ASN A 52 0.02 13.30 -7.65
CA ASN A 52 0.62 14.59 -7.37
C ASN A 52 1.39 14.63 -6.03
N GLY A 53 1.56 13.48 -5.38
CA GLY A 53 2.15 13.41 -4.05
C GLY A 53 2.56 12.01 -3.69
N GLN A 54 2.53 11.71 -2.40
CA GLN A 54 2.93 10.42 -1.87
C GLN A 54 1.74 9.45 -1.83
N THR A 55 2.00 8.21 -2.23
CA THR A 55 1.06 7.09 -2.24
C THR A 55 1.35 6.19 -1.06
N ASP A 56 0.31 5.89 -0.28
CA ASP A 56 0.37 4.93 0.83
C ASP A 56 0.50 3.50 0.26
N LEU A 57 1.63 2.84 0.55
CA LEU A 57 1.89 1.52 -0.02
C LEU A 57 0.99 0.44 0.56
N PHE A 58 0.65 0.46 1.85
CA PHE A 58 -0.27 -0.52 2.42
C PHE A 58 -1.66 -0.46 1.77
N ALA A 59 -2.19 0.73 1.54
CA ALA A 59 -3.46 0.90 0.83
C ALA A 59 -3.35 0.43 -0.62
N LEU A 60 -2.27 0.82 -1.33
CA LEU A 60 -2.04 0.41 -2.71
C LEU A 60 -1.94 -1.11 -2.83
N PHE A 61 -1.12 -1.75 -2.01
CA PHE A 61 -0.96 -3.21 -2.03
C PHE A 61 -2.24 -3.94 -1.63
N GLY A 62 -3.02 -3.40 -0.68
CA GLY A 62 -4.34 -3.94 -0.36
C GLY A 62 -5.26 -3.94 -1.58
N TRP A 63 -5.28 -2.83 -2.33
CA TRP A 63 -6.03 -2.75 -3.57
C TRP A 63 -5.49 -3.72 -4.65
N LEU A 64 -4.17 -3.78 -4.83
CA LEU A 64 -3.51 -4.67 -5.80
C LEU A 64 -3.76 -6.15 -5.50
N HIS A 65 -3.82 -6.53 -4.22
CA HIS A 65 -4.10 -7.91 -3.82
C HIS A 65 -5.50 -8.35 -4.23
N VAL A 66 -6.49 -7.46 -4.11
CA VAL A 66 -7.88 -7.71 -4.52
C VAL A 66 -8.01 -7.70 -6.04
N HIS A 67 -7.28 -6.80 -6.73
CA HIS A 67 -7.41 -6.55 -8.17
C HIS A 67 -6.25 -7.15 -8.99
N GLN A 68 -5.68 -8.27 -8.55
CA GLN A 68 -4.52 -8.91 -9.19
C GLN A 68 -4.74 -9.26 -10.68
N ASP A 69 -5.99 -9.44 -11.10
CA ASP A 69 -6.38 -9.78 -12.47
C ASP A 69 -6.58 -8.54 -13.37
N HIS A 70 -6.25 -7.34 -12.88
CA HIS A 70 -6.51 -6.10 -13.59
C HIS A 70 -5.62 -5.96 -14.85
N PRO A 71 -6.17 -5.61 -16.03
CA PRO A 71 -5.46 -5.67 -17.32
C PRO A 71 -4.28 -4.71 -17.44
N TYR A 72 -4.20 -3.69 -16.57
CA TYR A 72 -3.10 -2.73 -16.55
C TYR A 72 -2.07 -3.02 -15.45
N LEU A 73 -2.22 -4.12 -14.72
CA LEU A 73 -1.15 -4.58 -13.87
C LEU A 73 -0.16 -5.39 -14.71
N PRO A 74 1.12 -4.99 -14.83
CA PRO A 74 2.14 -5.98 -15.11
C PRO A 74 2.04 -7.04 -14.02
N SER A 75 2.46 -8.27 -14.29
CA SER A 75 2.56 -9.32 -13.27
C SER A 75 3.31 -8.75 -12.06
N VAL A 76 2.58 -8.24 -11.06
CA VAL A 76 3.17 -7.67 -9.87
C VAL A 76 3.89 -8.85 -9.27
N GLY A 77 5.23 -8.83 -9.35
CA GLY A 77 6.02 -10.01 -9.09
C GLY A 77 5.57 -10.59 -7.75
N GLU A 78 5.29 -11.89 -7.70
CA GLU A 78 4.81 -12.56 -6.48
C GLU A 78 5.67 -12.22 -5.26
N ARG A 79 6.94 -11.92 -5.50
CA ARG A 79 7.93 -11.44 -4.53
C ARG A 79 7.55 -10.12 -3.84
N LEU A 80 6.94 -9.18 -4.56
CA LEU A 80 6.54 -7.86 -4.07
C LEU A 80 5.26 -7.96 -3.23
N ILE A 81 4.31 -8.81 -3.66
CA ILE A 81 3.14 -9.18 -2.84
C ILE A 81 3.57 -9.96 -1.59
N ALA A 82 4.53 -10.88 -1.71
CA ALA A 82 5.07 -11.64 -0.59
C ALA A 82 5.78 -10.74 0.43
N GLN A 83 6.58 -9.76 -0.02
CA GLN A 83 7.19 -8.76 0.86
C GLN A 83 6.14 -7.95 1.60
N TRP A 84 5.06 -7.53 0.93
CA TRP A 84 3.95 -6.84 1.59
C TRP A 84 3.24 -7.68 2.64
N LYS A 85 2.95 -8.97 2.35
CA LYS A 85 2.35 -9.89 3.33
C LYS A 85 3.22 -10.08 4.57
N ILE A 86 4.54 -10.03 4.43
CA ILE A 86 5.47 -10.06 5.57
C ILE A 86 5.34 -8.74 6.34
N SER A 87 5.37 -7.59 5.67
CA SER A 87 5.26 -6.27 6.30
C SER A 87 3.93 -6.00 7.01
N LEU A 88 2.85 -6.69 6.66
CA LEU A 88 1.56 -6.60 7.37
C LEU A 88 1.48 -7.49 8.61
N ASN A 89 2.33 -8.52 8.72
CA ASN A 89 2.32 -9.49 9.82
C ASN A 89 3.41 -9.22 10.88
N VAL A 90 4.16 -8.13 10.74
CA VAL A 90 5.14 -7.61 11.71
C VAL A 90 4.57 -6.33 12.30
#